data_AF-A0A930VRW1-F1
#
_entry.id   AF-A0A930VRW1-F1
#
_cell.length_a   1.000
_cell.length_b   1.000
_cell.length_c   1.000
_cell.angle_alpha   90.00
_cell.angle_beta   90.00
_cell.angle_gamma   90.00
#
_symmetry.space_group_name_H-M   'P 1'
#
loop_
_entity.id
_entity.type
_entity.pdbx_description
1 polymer ?
#
loop_
_entity_poly.entity_id
_entity_poly.type
_entity_poly.pdbx_seq_one_letter_code
_entity_poly.pdbx_strand_id
1 'polypeptide(L)'
;MPQHHGQESFFVVGEGIVGTQLGGRHGDVPDPVTESVDPTAPAPRALAASEPPPFRFSRIGPKGEPLGPALTKKLAIAMVQGGGGQGDIPAGYTYLGQFVDHDLTFDRTDVELGEDVTPAQLVQGRSPRLDLDSLYGVGPANPASARFYEDDGLHLKVGDTIKIGPDASKKKHDLPRVAGARTALIPDPRNDENLIVAQTHMAMIRFHNKVVDDLASTPLAQRFRKARKLVTMHYQWLLRHDYLPRIVEPAVLDDVFTNGRKLVEPDAEPTAVPTMPLEFSVAAFRLGHSMIRDSYNWNRRFPGTGGSLFYMFDFSGLGGTLGGQLRLLSNWLADWRRMYDFAAGGHPELTPPGGVAKVNQAKRIDTLLTDPLRNLPPGTFNGPANIPFNDPRANLAFRNLTRARMVKLATGPQMVTKLNNKGVPITALTKAQLLDGNGGAALAGLTATQQDALTTKAPLWFYVLREAELNDGVLTGVGARIVAETFHRAMEGSNFSIVRNTNFAPSLGRGNTFEMTDLLLHAFGDAKGLNPLGGA
;
A
#
# COMPACT_ATOMS: atom_id res chain seq x y z
N MET A 1 -10.80 -4.77 -22.54
CA MET A 1 -11.44 -5.88 -21.80
C MET A 1 -11.34 -5.56 -20.31
N PRO A 2 -12.37 -5.80 -19.49
CA PRO A 2 -12.23 -5.61 -18.05
C PRO A 2 -11.23 -6.65 -17.53
N GLN A 3 -10.10 -6.21 -16.98
CA GLN A 3 -9.13 -7.10 -16.34
C GLN A 3 -9.85 -7.78 -15.17
N HIS A 4 -9.99 -9.11 -15.25
CA HIS A 4 -10.62 -9.89 -14.19
C HIS A 4 -9.64 -10.02 -13.01
N HIS A 5 -10.03 -9.43 -11.88
CA HIS A 5 -9.34 -9.30 -10.59
C HIS A 5 -8.96 -10.62 -9.85
N GLY A 6 -8.59 -11.70 -10.54
CA GLY A 6 -8.27 -13.00 -9.90
C GLY A 6 -6.90 -13.59 -10.23
N GLN A 7 -6.13 -12.96 -11.13
CA GLN A 7 -4.81 -13.45 -11.53
C GLN A 7 -3.74 -12.41 -11.18
N GLU A 8 -2.92 -12.68 -10.16
CA GLU A 8 -1.63 -12.02 -10.02
C GLU A 8 -0.59 -12.94 -10.68
N SER A 9 0.09 -12.43 -11.70
CA SER A 9 1.23 -13.10 -12.33
C SER A 9 2.49 -12.34 -12.01
N PHE A 10 3.47 -13.02 -11.44
CA PHE A 10 4.76 -12.45 -11.05
C PHE A 10 5.79 -12.88 -12.06
N PHE A 11 6.33 -11.94 -12.85
CA PHE A 11 7.53 -12.22 -13.61
C PHE A 11 8.75 -12.01 -12.75
N VAL A 12 9.30 -13.12 -12.28
CA VAL A 12 10.45 -13.13 -11.39
C VAL A 12 11.70 -13.26 -12.25
N VAL A 13 12.58 -12.26 -12.16
CA VAL A 13 13.85 -12.24 -12.91
C VAL A 13 14.65 -13.49 -12.56
N GLY A 14 15.00 -14.28 -13.57
CA GLY A 14 15.69 -15.56 -13.42
C GLY A 14 14.80 -16.78 -13.18
N GLU A 15 13.50 -16.62 -12.90
CA GLU A 15 12.55 -17.73 -12.70
C GLU A 15 11.38 -17.78 -13.70
N GLY A 16 11.12 -16.68 -14.43
CA GLY A 16 10.02 -16.58 -15.39
C GLY A 16 8.70 -16.14 -14.77
N ILE A 17 7.58 -16.38 -15.47
CA ILE A 17 6.24 -15.97 -15.03
C ILE A 17 5.65 -17.02 -14.08
N VAL A 18 5.32 -16.62 -12.86
CA VAL A 18 4.69 -17.44 -11.81
C VAL A 18 3.25 -16.94 -11.59
N GLY A 19 2.24 -17.79 -11.80
CA GLY A 19 0.83 -17.43 -11.60
C GLY A 19 0.32 -17.80 -10.20
N THR A 20 -0.55 -16.98 -9.61
CA THR A 20 -1.15 -17.24 -8.28
C THR A 20 -2.67 -17.37 -8.30
N GLN A 21 -3.24 -17.98 -9.35
CA GLN A 21 -4.68 -18.16 -9.45
C GLN A 21 -5.27 -18.97 -8.28
N LEU A 22 -6.19 -18.33 -7.55
CA LEU A 22 -7.00 -18.97 -6.52
C LEU A 22 -8.36 -19.37 -7.14
N GLY A 23 -8.43 -20.57 -7.72
CA GLY A 23 -9.65 -21.13 -8.30
C GLY A 23 -9.57 -21.37 -9.81
N GLY A 24 -10.10 -22.52 -10.23
CA GLY A 24 -10.14 -22.98 -11.62
C GLY A 24 -10.94 -22.05 -12.54
N ARG A 25 -10.45 -21.84 -13.76
CA ARG A 25 -11.15 -21.07 -14.81
C ARG A 25 -12.47 -21.72 -15.26
N HIS A 26 -12.67 -22.99 -14.95
CA HIS A 26 -13.85 -23.79 -15.29
C HIS A 26 -14.05 -24.78 -14.14
N GLY A 27 -15.29 -25.15 -13.81
CA GLY A 27 -15.66 -25.99 -12.66
C GLY A 27 -15.10 -27.42 -12.64
N ASP A 28 -14.07 -27.71 -13.45
CA ASP A 28 -13.42 -29.01 -13.63
C ASP A 28 -11.97 -29.04 -13.08
N VAL A 29 -11.45 -27.93 -12.55
CA VAL A 29 -10.10 -27.89 -11.93
C VAL A 29 -10.24 -27.92 -10.41
N PRO A 30 -9.47 -28.77 -9.68
CA PRO A 30 -9.56 -28.87 -8.22
C PRO A 30 -9.45 -27.51 -7.54
N ASP A 31 -10.43 -27.19 -6.69
CA ASP A 31 -10.46 -25.96 -5.92
C ASP A 31 -9.46 -26.08 -4.75
N PRO A 32 -8.47 -25.17 -4.59
CA PRO A 32 -7.55 -25.19 -3.45
C PRO A 32 -8.27 -25.06 -2.08
N VAL A 33 -9.58 -24.78 -2.09
CA VAL A 33 -10.44 -24.68 -0.91
C VAL A 33 -11.03 -26.02 -0.47
N THR A 34 -11.24 -26.99 -1.37
CA THR A 34 -12.08 -28.17 -1.10
C THR A 34 -11.33 -29.48 -0.87
N GLU A 35 -10.04 -29.61 -1.21
CA GLU A 35 -9.30 -30.87 -0.98
C GLU A 35 -7.86 -30.72 -0.46
N SER A 36 -7.37 -31.83 0.10
CA SER A 36 -6.02 -32.13 0.63
C SER A 36 -4.86 -31.99 -0.37
N VAL A 37 -5.11 -31.47 -1.57
CA VAL A 37 -4.12 -31.33 -2.63
C VAL A 37 -3.54 -29.93 -2.58
N ASP A 38 -2.23 -29.80 -2.75
CA ASP A 38 -1.57 -28.49 -2.77
C ASP A 38 -2.17 -27.61 -3.88
N PRO A 39 -2.44 -26.31 -3.62
CA PRO A 39 -2.72 -25.34 -4.67
C PRO A 39 -1.58 -25.39 -5.68
N THR A 40 -1.86 -25.84 -6.90
CA THR A 40 -0.86 -25.88 -7.95
C THR A 40 -0.79 -24.51 -8.61
N ALA A 41 0.28 -23.77 -8.33
CA ALA A 41 0.68 -22.69 -9.21
C ALA A 41 0.96 -23.29 -10.60
N PRO A 42 0.53 -22.65 -11.70
CA PRO A 42 0.96 -23.06 -13.03
C PRO A 42 2.49 -23.16 -13.08
N ALA A 43 3.02 -24.13 -13.82
CA ALA A 43 4.45 -24.23 -14.03
C ALA A 43 4.99 -22.88 -14.56
N PRO A 44 6.13 -22.39 -14.04
CA PRO A 44 6.68 -21.14 -14.51
C PRO A 44 6.84 -21.17 -16.03
N ARG A 45 6.26 -20.17 -16.71
CA ARG A 45 6.37 -20.05 -18.16
C ARG A 45 7.48 -19.07 -18.49
N ALA A 46 8.32 -19.44 -19.47
CA ALA A 46 9.23 -18.48 -20.08
C ALA A 46 8.45 -17.37 -20.78
N LEU A 47 8.90 -16.13 -20.63
CA LEU A 47 8.38 -15.01 -21.40
C LEU A 47 8.69 -15.28 -22.89
N ALA A 48 7.69 -15.20 -23.77
CA ALA A 48 7.93 -15.34 -25.20
C ALA A 48 8.71 -14.13 -25.72
N ALA A 49 9.58 -14.31 -26.72
CA ALA A 49 10.41 -13.22 -27.27
C ALA A 49 9.59 -12.03 -27.80
N SER A 50 8.33 -12.27 -28.20
CA SER A 50 7.40 -11.26 -28.69
C SER A 50 6.50 -10.66 -27.60
N GLU A 51 6.57 -11.16 -26.36
CA GLU A 51 5.72 -10.70 -25.27
C GLU A 51 6.41 -9.53 -24.54
N PRO A 52 5.71 -8.39 -24.34
CA PRO A 52 6.32 -7.23 -23.70
C PRO A 52 6.74 -7.58 -22.26
N PRO A 53 7.95 -7.20 -21.83
CA PRO A 53 8.53 -7.66 -20.56
C PRO A 53 7.70 -7.15 -19.37
N PRO A 54 7.00 -8.02 -18.63
CA PRO A 54 6.05 -7.62 -17.56
C PRO A 54 6.75 -6.97 -16.36
N PHE A 55 5.95 -6.41 -15.43
CA PHE A 55 6.43 -5.87 -14.16
C PHE A 55 7.40 -6.84 -13.48
N ARG A 56 8.61 -6.33 -13.16
CA ARG A 56 9.75 -7.18 -12.80
C ARG A 56 9.82 -7.37 -11.29
N PHE A 57 9.62 -8.61 -10.89
CA PHE A 57 9.86 -9.06 -9.52
C PHE A 57 11.25 -9.66 -9.39
N SER A 58 11.79 -9.63 -8.18
CA SER A 58 12.99 -10.38 -7.78
C SER A 58 12.68 -11.23 -6.56
N ARG A 59 13.53 -12.22 -6.31
CA ARG A 59 13.50 -13.00 -5.08
C ARG A 59 14.75 -12.68 -4.27
N ILE A 60 14.57 -12.18 -3.05
CA ILE A 60 15.69 -11.85 -2.16
C ILE A 60 15.97 -12.97 -1.14
N GLY A 61 15.00 -13.85 -0.89
CA GLY A 61 15.12 -15.05 -0.08
C GLY A 61 15.38 -16.33 -0.88
N PRO A 62 15.68 -17.46 -0.22
CA PRO A 62 15.65 -18.76 -0.87
C PRO A 62 14.21 -19.15 -1.27
N LYS A 63 14.05 -20.17 -2.12
CA LYS A 63 12.73 -20.81 -2.30
C LYS A 63 12.33 -21.48 -0.98
N GLY A 64 11.14 -21.14 -0.50
CA GLY A 64 10.65 -21.62 0.78
C GLY A 64 9.98 -22.97 0.70
N GLU A 65 9.94 -23.61 1.87
CA GLU A 65 9.22 -24.85 2.14
C GLU A 65 7.90 -24.49 2.84
N PRO A 66 6.78 -24.35 2.10
CA PRO A 66 5.53 -23.88 2.68
C PRO A 66 4.95 -24.86 3.69
N LEU A 67 4.13 -24.35 4.61
CA LEU A 67 3.26 -25.19 5.42
C LEU A 67 2.29 -25.99 4.53
N GLY A 68 1.78 -27.11 5.03
CA GLY A 68 0.70 -27.83 4.34
C GLY A 68 -0.60 -27.01 4.27
N PRO A 69 -1.51 -27.27 3.31
CA PRO A 69 -2.74 -26.50 3.13
C PRO A 69 -3.62 -26.46 4.39
N ALA A 70 -3.76 -27.61 5.08
CA ALA A 70 -4.57 -27.72 6.28
C ALA A 70 -4.06 -26.82 7.42
N LEU A 71 -2.74 -26.79 7.66
CA LEU A 71 -2.14 -25.94 8.69
C LEU A 71 -2.20 -24.46 8.29
N THR A 72 -2.04 -24.16 7.00
CA THR A 72 -2.21 -22.81 6.46
C THR A 72 -3.62 -22.27 6.72
N LYS A 73 -4.65 -23.09 6.51
CA LYS A 73 -6.04 -22.73 6.80
C LYS A 73 -6.27 -22.48 8.29
N LYS A 74 -5.74 -23.33 9.17
CA LYS A 74 -5.83 -23.12 10.63
C LYS A 74 -5.17 -21.81 11.06
N LEU A 75 -3.98 -21.52 10.53
CA LEU A 75 -3.26 -20.28 10.80
C LEU A 75 -4.07 -19.05 10.34
N ALA A 76 -4.60 -19.09 9.11
CA ALA A 76 -5.43 -18.01 8.57
C ALA A 76 -6.69 -17.74 9.41
N ILE A 77 -7.31 -18.79 9.95
CA ILE A 77 -8.46 -18.66 10.86
C ILE A 77 -8.04 -18.00 12.17
N ALA A 78 -6.92 -18.42 12.77
CA ALA A 78 -6.42 -17.82 14.01
C ALA A 78 -6.13 -16.31 13.87
N MET A 79 -5.63 -15.88 12.71
CA MET A 79 -5.32 -14.47 12.42
C MET A 79 -6.56 -13.56 12.30
N VAL A 80 -7.78 -14.10 12.26
CA VAL A 80 -9.02 -13.30 12.11
C VAL A 80 -10.03 -13.53 13.26
N GLN A 81 -9.61 -14.16 14.36
CA GLN A 81 -10.49 -14.50 15.48
C GLN A 81 -10.55 -13.46 16.59
N GLY A 82 -9.46 -12.71 16.82
CA GLY A 82 -9.33 -11.80 17.97
C GLY A 82 -9.79 -10.36 17.73
N GLY A 83 -10.15 -10.01 16.49
CA GLY A 83 -10.24 -8.61 16.05
C GLY A 83 -8.86 -7.93 16.04
N GLY A 84 -8.69 -6.83 15.30
CA GLY A 84 -7.38 -6.16 15.22
C GLY A 84 -6.92 -5.57 16.56
N GLY A 85 -5.62 -5.67 16.86
CA GLY A 85 -5.00 -5.16 18.09
C GLY A 85 -5.05 -3.64 18.24
N GLN A 86 -4.89 -3.12 19.47
CA GLN A 86 -4.87 -1.66 19.72
C GLN A 86 -3.52 -1.07 19.33
N GLY A 87 -3.49 -0.15 18.37
CA GLY A 87 -2.30 0.59 17.94
C GLY A 87 -2.37 2.07 18.30
N ASP A 88 -1.27 2.77 18.08
CA ASP A 88 -1.04 4.19 18.41
C ASP A 88 -0.61 5.05 17.20
N ILE A 89 -0.51 4.43 16.02
CA ILE A 89 -0.24 5.12 14.75
C ILE A 89 -1.54 5.74 14.24
N PRO A 90 -1.60 7.03 13.87
CA PRO A 90 -2.79 7.60 13.25
C PRO A 90 -3.22 6.82 12.00
N ALA A 91 -4.51 6.51 11.89
CA ALA A 91 -5.05 5.58 10.89
C ALA A 91 -4.88 6.06 9.45
N GLY A 92 -4.61 7.36 9.22
CA GLY A 92 -4.23 7.88 7.92
C GLY A 92 -2.98 7.18 7.35
N TYR A 93 -2.02 6.79 8.19
CA TYR A 93 -0.80 6.12 7.75
C TYR A 93 -1.04 4.72 7.18
N THR A 94 -2.12 4.03 7.58
CA THR A 94 -2.54 2.77 6.94
C THR A 94 -2.80 2.97 5.44
N TYR A 95 -3.48 4.06 5.11
CA TYR A 95 -3.91 4.35 3.74
C TYR A 95 -2.84 5.11 2.93
N LEU A 96 -1.96 5.86 3.60
CA LEU A 96 -0.70 6.29 2.98
C LEU A 96 0.12 5.07 2.56
N GLY A 97 0.24 4.05 3.42
CA GLY A 97 0.90 2.80 3.08
C GLY A 97 0.31 2.11 1.85
N GLN A 98 -1.02 2.09 1.74
CA GLN A 98 -1.71 1.57 0.54
C GLN A 98 -1.41 2.41 -0.71
N PHE A 99 -1.45 3.75 -0.62
CA PHE A 99 -1.07 4.63 -1.73
C PHE A 99 0.39 4.39 -2.18
N VAL A 100 1.29 4.19 -1.22
CA VAL A 100 2.71 3.87 -1.50
C VAL A 100 2.85 2.51 -2.19
N ASP A 101 2.11 1.49 -1.77
CA ASP A 101 2.09 0.17 -2.42
C ASP A 101 1.64 0.28 -3.89
N HIS A 102 0.61 1.10 -4.15
CA HIS A 102 0.16 1.37 -5.51
C HIS A 102 1.26 2.03 -6.35
N ASP A 103 1.94 3.06 -5.83
CA ASP A 103 3.04 3.71 -6.54
C ASP A 103 4.21 2.75 -6.82
N LEU A 104 4.57 1.95 -5.82
CA LEU A 104 5.64 0.96 -5.93
C LEU A 104 5.33 -0.20 -6.88
N THR A 105 4.07 -0.48 -7.17
CA THR A 105 3.67 -1.65 -7.98
C THR A 105 2.93 -1.27 -9.25
N PHE A 106 2.91 0.01 -9.60
CA PHE A 106 2.21 0.49 -10.78
C PHE A 106 2.93 0.08 -12.08
N ASP A 107 2.19 -0.59 -12.97
CA ASP A 107 2.60 -0.81 -14.35
C ASP A 107 2.02 0.32 -15.22
N ARG A 108 2.81 1.37 -15.47
CA ARG A 108 2.33 2.52 -16.25
C ARG A 108 2.17 2.20 -17.74
N THR A 109 2.56 1.00 -18.21
CA THR A 109 2.36 0.63 -19.61
C THR A 109 0.90 0.42 -19.97
N ASP A 110 0.07 0.10 -18.97
CA ASP A 110 -1.39 0.04 -19.10
C ASP A 110 -2.00 1.39 -19.46
N VAL A 111 -1.26 2.49 -19.24
CA VAL A 111 -1.73 3.84 -19.53
C VAL A 111 -1.34 4.28 -20.95
N GLU A 112 -0.27 3.78 -21.56
CA GLU A 112 0.61 4.71 -22.30
C GLU A 112 1.41 4.23 -23.51
N LEU A 113 1.65 2.93 -23.71
CA LEU A 113 2.65 2.53 -24.71
C LEU A 113 2.02 2.28 -26.09
N GLY A 114 2.36 3.12 -27.06
CA GLY A 114 2.04 2.95 -28.49
C GLY A 114 2.92 1.91 -29.20
N GLU A 115 2.85 1.83 -30.52
CA GLU A 115 3.52 0.78 -31.32
C GLU A 115 5.06 0.91 -31.36
N ASP A 116 5.62 2.10 -31.12
CA ASP A 116 7.07 2.40 -31.26
C ASP A 116 7.81 2.59 -29.92
N VAL A 117 7.72 1.64 -28.99
CA VAL A 117 8.36 1.75 -27.67
C VAL A 117 9.63 0.90 -27.58
N THR A 118 10.73 1.52 -27.17
CA THR A 118 12.00 0.79 -26.97
C THR A 118 11.92 -0.17 -25.78
N PRO A 119 12.69 -1.27 -25.76
CA PRO A 119 12.78 -2.16 -24.60
C PRO A 119 13.12 -1.44 -23.29
N ALA A 120 13.97 -0.41 -23.34
CA ALA A 120 14.33 0.39 -22.18
C ALA A 120 13.14 1.17 -21.61
N GLN A 121 12.31 1.77 -22.46
CA GLN A 121 11.11 2.51 -22.05
C GLN A 121 10.04 1.56 -21.48
N LEU A 122 9.88 0.37 -22.07
CA LEU A 122 9.01 -0.69 -21.53
C LEU A 122 9.43 -1.08 -20.11
N VAL A 123 10.72 -1.35 -19.89
CA VAL A 123 11.26 -1.70 -18.57
C VAL A 123 11.11 -0.56 -17.58
N GLN A 124 11.34 0.69 -18.00
CA GLN A 124 11.12 1.86 -17.15
C GLN A 124 9.65 2.08 -16.78
N GLY A 125 8.71 1.70 -17.65
CA GLY A 125 7.28 1.78 -17.37
C GLY A 125 6.73 0.74 -16.40
N ARG A 126 7.56 -0.23 -16.03
CA ARG A 126 7.21 -1.42 -15.25
C ARG A 126 8.09 -1.56 -14.01
N SER A 127 8.42 -0.43 -13.37
CA SER A 127 9.45 -0.34 -12.33
C SER A 127 8.91 0.13 -10.98
N PRO A 128 9.34 -0.51 -9.88
CA PRO A 128 9.05 -0.07 -8.52
C PRO A 128 9.88 1.14 -8.12
N ARG A 129 9.40 2.33 -8.46
CA ARG A 129 10.03 3.61 -8.08
C ARG A 129 9.04 4.45 -7.29
N LEU A 130 9.55 5.16 -6.29
CA LEU A 130 8.78 6.16 -5.56
C LEU A 130 8.83 7.49 -6.32
N ASP A 131 8.26 7.50 -7.52
CA ASP A 131 8.28 8.59 -8.50
C ASP A 131 6.90 9.24 -8.72
N LEU A 132 5.87 8.78 -8.00
CA LEU A 132 4.48 9.20 -8.14
C LEU A 132 3.95 8.96 -9.57
N ASP A 133 4.39 7.90 -10.23
CA ASP A 133 3.87 7.52 -11.56
C ASP A 133 2.38 7.14 -11.47
N SER A 134 1.94 6.63 -10.32
CA SER A 134 0.52 6.40 -10.03
C SER A 134 -0.32 7.69 -10.03
N LEU A 135 0.30 8.86 -9.82
CA LEU A 135 -0.30 10.20 -9.85
C LEU A 135 -0.14 10.90 -11.21
N TYR A 136 1.03 10.73 -11.85
CA TYR A 136 1.40 11.49 -13.05
C TYR A 136 1.19 10.74 -14.38
N GLY A 137 1.00 9.41 -14.36
CA GLY A 137 1.19 8.59 -15.55
C GLY A 137 2.62 8.78 -16.07
N VAL A 138 2.82 8.95 -17.38
CA VAL A 138 4.14 9.41 -17.87
C VAL A 138 4.25 10.94 -17.97
N GLY A 139 3.14 11.67 -17.83
CA GLY A 139 3.12 13.12 -17.85
C GLY A 139 2.26 13.73 -18.97
N PRO A 140 1.99 15.05 -18.89
CA PRO A 140 0.98 15.74 -19.69
C PRO A 140 1.30 15.82 -21.19
N ALA A 141 2.58 15.65 -21.57
CA ALA A 141 3.00 15.68 -22.96
C ALA A 141 2.66 14.38 -23.73
N ASN A 142 2.36 13.29 -23.04
CA ASN A 142 1.89 12.06 -23.69
C ASN A 142 0.36 12.11 -23.84
N PRO A 143 -0.18 11.87 -25.06
CA PRO A 143 -1.63 11.86 -25.29
C PRO A 143 -2.44 10.98 -24.33
N ALA A 144 -1.87 9.86 -23.88
CA ALA A 144 -2.57 8.89 -23.04
C ALA A 144 -2.67 9.33 -21.57
N SER A 145 -1.71 10.13 -21.09
CA SER A 145 -1.77 10.81 -19.79
C SER A 145 -2.39 12.20 -19.84
N ALA A 146 -2.37 12.91 -20.97
CA ALA A 146 -2.91 14.28 -21.11
C ALA A 146 -4.34 14.41 -20.59
N ARG A 147 -5.15 13.34 -20.70
CA ARG A 147 -6.53 13.28 -20.17
C ARG A 147 -6.65 13.54 -18.66
N PHE A 148 -5.60 13.28 -17.87
CA PHE A 148 -5.55 13.48 -16.42
C PHE A 148 -5.23 14.92 -16.01
N TYR A 149 -4.78 15.74 -16.96
CA TYR A 149 -4.36 17.12 -16.72
C TYR A 149 -5.40 18.11 -17.23
N GLU A 150 -5.39 19.30 -16.66
CA GLU A 150 -6.08 20.47 -17.21
C GLU A 150 -5.42 20.90 -18.53
N ASP A 151 -6.11 21.75 -19.29
CA ASP A 151 -5.66 22.18 -20.63
C ASP A 151 -4.32 22.93 -20.62
N ASP A 152 -3.90 23.44 -19.46
CA ASP A 152 -2.59 24.07 -19.31
C ASP A 152 -1.41 23.08 -19.28
N GLY A 153 -1.67 21.78 -19.18
CA GLY A 153 -0.65 20.74 -19.09
C GLY A 153 0.25 20.84 -17.85
N LEU A 154 -0.19 21.56 -16.82
CA LEU A 154 0.52 21.74 -15.55
C LEU A 154 -0.25 21.15 -14.38
N HIS A 155 -1.54 21.48 -14.30
CA HIS A 155 -2.41 21.06 -13.22
C HIS A 155 -3.05 19.71 -13.50
N LEU A 156 -3.16 18.89 -12.47
CA LEU A 156 -3.94 17.66 -12.48
C LEU A 156 -5.42 17.99 -12.25
N LYS A 157 -6.31 17.32 -12.97
CA LYS A 157 -7.76 17.48 -12.82
C LYS A 157 -8.21 17.04 -11.43
N VAL A 158 -9.18 17.75 -10.86
CA VAL A 158 -9.79 17.43 -9.55
C VAL A 158 -11.31 17.46 -9.66
N GLY A 159 -11.98 16.49 -9.05
CA GLY A 159 -13.43 16.35 -9.11
C GLY A 159 -14.17 17.18 -8.05
N ASP A 160 -15.43 17.46 -8.34
CA ASP A 160 -16.37 18.10 -7.42
C ASP A 160 -17.32 17.08 -6.81
N THR A 161 -17.69 17.25 -5.54
CA THR A 161 -18.71 16.40 -4.90
C THR A 161 -20.14 16.76 -5.32
N ILE A 162 -21.07 15.86 -5.04
CA ILE A 162 -22.52 16.08 -5.16
C ILE A 162 -23.09 16.59 -3.84
N LYS A 163 -23.97 17.59 -3.91
CA LYS A 163 -24.72 18.09 -2.75
C LYS A 163 -25.61 16.98 -2.20
N ILE A 164 -25.66 16.84 -0.88
CA ILE A 164 -26.65 15.98 -0.22
C ILE A 164 -27.20 16.62 1.04
N GLY A 165 -28.53 16.66 1.13
CA GLY A 165 -29.24 17.33 2.21
C GLY A 165 -28.71 18.75 2.45
N PRO A 166 -28.31 19.10 3.69
CA PRO A 166 -27.77 20.42 4.02
C PRO A 166 -26.30 20.63 3.60
N ASP A 167 -25.57 19.58 3.22
CA ASP A 167 -24.15 19.69 2.90
C ASP A 167 -23.97 20.04 1.42
N ALA A 168 -23.52 21.27 1.16
CA ALA A 168 -23.31 21.77 -0.20
C ALA A 168 -22.19 21.02 -0.93
N SER A 169 -22.30 20.94 -2.26
CA SER A 169 -21.21 20.45 -3.11
C SER A 169 -19.91 21.21 -2.83
N LYS A 170 -18.79 20.49 -2.77
CA LYS A 170 -17.45 21.03 -2.56
C LYS A 170 -16.64 20.87 -3.82
N LYS A 171 -16.02 21.97 -4.24
CA LYS A 171 -15.19 22.04 -5.43
C LYS A 171 -13.84 21.38 -5.18
N LYS A 172 -13.32 20.57 -6.11
CA LYS A 172 -12.00 19.94 -5.99
C LYS A 172 -11.83 19.09 -4.71
N HIS A 173 -12.84 18.29 -4.35
CA HIS A 173 -12.86 17.42 -3.16
C HIS A 173 -13.27 15.96 -3.48
N ASP A 174 -13.41 15.61 -4.76
CA ASP A 174 -13.53 14.23 -5.24
C ASP A 174 -12.38 13.96 -6.22
N LEU A 175 -12.14 12.69 -6.54
CA LEU A 175 -11.34 12.35 -7.72
C LEU A 175 -12.06 12.84 -8.99
N PRO A 176 -11.32 13.29 -10.02
CA PRO A 176 -11.93 13.57 -11.32
C PRO A 176 -12.60 12.28 -11.83
N ARG A 177 -13.81 12.38 -12.37
CA ARG A 177 -14.57 11.23 -12.87
C ARG A 177 -14.67 11.29 -14.39
N VAL A 178 -14.70 10.14 -15.06
CA VAL A 178 -15.02 10.07 -16.48
C VAL A 178 -16.44 10.62 -16.70
N ALA A 179 -16.63 11.43 -17.74
CA ALA A 179 -17.94 12.01 -18.05
C ALA A 179 -19.01 10.91 -18.18
N GLY A 180 -20.08 11.01 -17.41
CA GLY A 180 -21.18 10.03 -17.40
C GLY A 180 -20.90 8.70 -16.68
N ALA A 181 -19.74 8.55 -16.02
CA ALA A 181 -19.37 7.33 -15.32
C ALA A 181 -18.77 7.63 -13.92
N ARG A 182 -18.83 6.65 -13.01
CA ARG A 182 -18.22 6.76 -11.67
C ARG A 182 -16.71 6.49 -11.65
N THR A 183 -16.16 5.95 -12.73
CA THR A 183 -14.75 5.60 -12.84
C THR A 183 -13.88 6.84 -12.64
N ALA A 184 -12.92 6.77 -11.72
CA ALA A 184 -11.95 7.83 -11.55
C ALA A 184 -11.08 7.98 -12.81
N LEU A 185 -10.89 9.22 -13.26
CA LEU A 185 -10.02 9.60 -14.35
C LEU A 185 -8.63 9.92 -13.79
N ILE A 186 -7.94 8.88 -13.33
CA ILE A 186 -6.59 8.95 -12.73
C ILE A 186 -5.69 7.87 -13.36
N PRO A 187 -4.35 8.00 -13.29
CA PRO A 187 -3.45 7.02 -13.91
C PRO A 187 -3.57 5.63 -13.32
N ASP A 188 -3.50 5.50 -11.99
CA ASP A 188 -3.67 4.23 -11.31
C ASP A 188 -5.09 4.12 -10.70
N PRO A 189 -6.00 3.34 -11.30
CA PRO A 189 -7.37 3.22 -10.83
C PRO A 189 -7.48 2.59 -9.43
N ARG A 190 -6.45 1.87 -8.96
CA ARG A 190 -6.44 1.26 -7.62
C ARG A 190 -6.52 2.31 -6.50
N ASN A 191 -6.11 3.53 -6.79
CA ASN A 191 -6.29 4.66 -5.87
C ASN A 191 -7.75 5.11 -5.71
N ASP A 192 -8.74 4.39 -6.26
CA ASP A 192 -10.17 4.56 -6.02
C ASP A 192 -10.83 3.27 -5.47
N GLU A 193 -10.03 2.35 -4.89
CA GLU A 193 -10.52 1.09 -4.27
C GLU A 193 -11.29 1.30 -2.96
N ASN A 194 -10.97 2.35 -2.21
CA ASN A 194 -11.73 2.76 -1.03
C ASN A 194 -11.65 4.28 -0.88
N LEU A 195 -12.61 4.84 -0.14
CA LEU A 195 -12.78 6.27 0.04
C LEU A 195 -11.54 6.94 0.65
N ILE A 196 -10.85 6.27 1.58
CA ILE A 196 -9.72 6.88 2.29
C ILE A 196 -8.50 6.98 1.36
N VAL A 197 -8.20 5.93 0.58
CA VAL A 197 -7.14 6.01 -0.45
C VAL A 197 -7.53 6.99 -1.57
N ALA A 198 -8.81 7.05 -1.97
CA ALA A 198 -9.31 8.01 -2.96
C ALA A 198 -9.14 9.47 -2.51
N GLN A 199 -9.48 9.77 -1.26
CA GLN A 199 -9.26 11.10 -0.68
C GLN A 199 -7.76 11.38 -0.51
N THR A 200 -6.92 10.38 -0.21
CA THR A 200 -5.46 10.54 -0.11
C THR A 200 -4.85 10.87 -1.48
N HIS A 201 -5.25 10.17 -2.53
CA HIS A 201 -4.82 10.47 -3.90
C HIS A 201 -5.29 11.86 -4.34
N MET A 202 -6.53 12.25 -4.01
CA MET A 202 -7.04 13.61 -4.25
C MET A 202 -6.21 14.67 -3.50
N ALA A 203 -5.79 14.41 -2.25
CA ALA A 203 -4.91 15.29 -1.51
C ALA A 203 -3.54 15.46 -2.19
N MET A 204 -2.97 14.38 -2.76
CA MET A 204 -1.72 14.45 -3.54
C MET A 204 -1.89 15.26 -4.84
N ILE A 205 -3.01 15.10 -5.54
CA ILE A 205 -3.37 15.95 -6.70
C ILE A 205 -3.38 17.43 -6.29
N ARG A 206 -4.06 17.75 -5.18
CA ARG A 206 -4.14 19.13 -4.67
C ARG A 206 -2.79 19.66 -4.24
N PHE A 207 -1.96 18.85 -3.61
CA PHE A 207 -0.59 19.20 -3.22
C PHE A 207 0.24 19.59 -4.45
N HIS A 208 0.24 18.74 -5.50
CA HIS A 208 0.91 19.07 -6.75
C HIS A 208 0.40 20.38 -7.36
N ASN A 209 -0.92 20.55 -7.45
CA ASN A 209 -1.51 21.75 -8.02
C ASN A 209 -1.11 23.02 -7.25
N LYS A 210 -1.09 22.97 -5.92
CA LYS A 210 -0.65 24.09 -5.10
C LYS A 210 0.84 24.39 -5.30
N VAL A 211 1.68 23.37 -5.47
CA VAL A 211 3.10 23.56 -5.79
C VAL A 211 3.29 24.19 -7.18
N VAL A 212 2.45 23.84 -8.16
CA VAL A 212 2.46 24.50 -9.48
C VAL A 212 2.13 25.99 -9.34
N ASP A 213 1.10 26.33 -8.56
CA ASP A 213 0.71 27.72 -8.28
C ASP A 213 1.85 28.50 -7.61
N ASP A 214 2.53 27.91 -6.63
CA ASP A 214 3.64 28.54 -5.91
C ASP A 214 4.89 28.75 -6.79
N LEU A 215 4.96 28.05 -7.92
CA LEU A 215 6.01 28.21 -8.94
C LEU A 215 5.60 29.16 -10.08
N ALA A 216 4.64 30.07 -9.86
CA ALA A 216 4.19 31.03 -10.86
C ALA A 216 5.32 31.88 -11.49
N SER A 217 6.39 32.17 -10.75
CA SER A 217 7.57 32.90 -11.24
C SER A 217 8.53 32.04 -12.08
N THR A 218 8.39 30.71 -12.07
CA THR A 218 9.17 29.80 -12.91
C THR A 218 8.68 29.87 -14.36
N PRO A 219 9.60 29.91 -15.35
CA PRO A 219 9.24 29.83 -16.76
C PRO A 219 8.31 28.66 -17.07
N LEU A 220 7.25 28.91 -17.86
CA LEU A 220 6.18 27.94 -18.13
C LEU A 220 6.71 26.56 -18.55
N ALA A 221 7.65 26.53 -19.49
CA ALA A 221 8.27 25.30 -20.01
C ALA A 221 8.99 24.45 -18.95
N GLN A 222 9.37 25.03 -17.81
CA GLN A 222 10.06 24.33 -16.72
C GLN A 222 9.13 24.01 -15.55
N ARG A 223 7.97 24.67 -15.46
CA ARG A 223 7.13 24.69 -14.25
C ARG A 223 6.67 23.30 -13.85
N PHE A 224 6.14 22.51 -14.79
CA PHE A 224 5.70 21.15 -14.51
C PHE A 224 6.84 20.26 -13.99
N ARG A 225 7.99 20.23 -14.68
CA ARG A 225 9.13 19.41 -14.29
C ARG A 225 9.68 19.81 -12.91
N LYS A 226 9.71 21.11 -12.61
CA LYS A 226 10.13 21.61 -11.27
C LYS A 226 9.11 21.23 -10.19
N ALA A 227 7.80 21.39 -10.45
CA ALA A 227 6.74 21.00 -9.54
C ALA A 227 6.81 19.50 -9.24
N ARG A 228 6.84 18.65 -10.28
CA ARG A 228 6.98 17.20 -10.14
C ARG A 228 8.22 16.81 -9.34
N LYS A 229 9.39 17.40 -9.64
CA LYS A 229 10.62 17.17 -8.86
C LYS A 229 10.42 17.51 -7.38
N LEU A 230 9.87 18.68 -7.09
CA LEU A 230 9.69 19.14 -5.72
C LEU A 230 8.70 18.25 -4.95
N VAL A 231 7.58 17.90 -5.57
CA VAL A 231 6.55 17.02 -5.00
C VAL A 231 7.10 15.62 -4.74
N THR A 232 7.78 14.99 -5.71
CA THR A 232 8.38 13.66 -5.55
C THR A 232 9.41 13.65 -4.42
N MET A 233 10.27 14.67 -4.32
CA MET A 233 11.28 14.72 -3.26
C MET A 233 10.69 14.98 -1.86
N HIS A 234 9.64 15.81 -1.77
CA HIS A 234 8.89 15.99 -0.52
C HIS A 234 8.13 14.71 -0.10
N TYR A 235 7.56 13.99 -1.07
CA TYR A 235 6.94 12.70 -0.84
C TYR A 235 7.96 11.68 -0.31
N GLN A 236 9.12 11.54 -0.94
CA GLN A 236 10.18 10.65 -0.45
C GLN A 236 10.67 11.06 0.95
N TRP A 237 10.80 12.36 1.21
CA TRP A 237 11.18 12.87 2.53
C TRP A 237 10.17 12.46 3.59
N LEU A 238 8.88 12.70 3.34
CA LEU A 238 7.78 12.27 4.20
C LEU A 238 7.84 10.75 4.43
N LEU A 239 8.10 9.95 3.38
CA LEU A 239 8.21 8.51 3.56
C LEU A 239 9.38 8.11 4.46
N ARG A 240 10.55 8.72 4.28
CA ARG A 240 11.75 8.42 5.07
C ARG A 240 11.63 8.90 6.52
N HIS A 241 11.08 10.07 6.74
CA HIS A 241 11.17 10.78 8.02
C HIS A 241 9.88 10.77 8.83
N ASP A 242 8.73 10.39 8.25
CA ASP A 242 7.44 10.34 8.94
C ASP A 242 6.79 8.96 8.83
N TYR A 243 6.63 8.41 7.63
CA TYR A 243 5.96 7.10 7.46
C TYR A 243 6.80 5.93 8.00
N LEU A 244 8.03 5.75 7.49
CA LEU A 244 8.86 4.61 7.86
C LEU A 244 9.16 4.53 9.37
N PRO A 245 9.52 5.63 10.08
CA PRO A 245 9.80 5.58 11.51
C PRO A 245 8.62 5.15 12.39
N ARG A 246 7.38 5.19 11.86
CA ARG A 246 6.18 4.71 12.57
C ARG A 246 6.03 3.19 12.50
N ILE A 247 6.58 2.57 11.47
CA ILE A 247 6.35 1.15 11.19
C ILE A 247 7.62 0.31 11.21
N VAL A 248 8.81 0.93 11.20
CA VAL A 248 10.11 0.25 11.22
C VAL A 248 10.97 0.84 12.33
N GLU A 249 11.69 -0.03 13.03
CA GLU A 249 12.65 0.34 14.06
C GLU A 249 13.66 1.40 13.56
N PRO A 250 13.79 2.55 14.26
CA PRO A 250 14.68 3.63 13.85
C PRO A 250 16.13 3.20 13.59
N ALA A 251 16.68 2.29 14.42
CA ALA A 251 18.05 1.80 14.26
C ALA A 251 18.27 1.06 12.93
N VAL A 252 17.28 0.29 12.47
CA VAL A 252 17.35 -0.40 11.17
C VAL A 252 17.24 0.60 10.03
N LEU A 253 16.36 1.59 10.17
CA LEU A 253 16.20 2.68 9.23
C LEU A 253 17.49 3.47 9.05
N ASP A 254 18.15 3.84 10.14
CA ASP A 254 19.39 4.60 10.12
C ASP A 254 20.54 3.80 9.53
N ASP A 255 20.66 2.51 9.88
CA ASP A 255 21.64 1.62 9.27
C ASP A 255 21.47 1.55 7.75
N VAL A 256 20.25 1.29 7.25
CA VAL A 256 20.03 1.11 5.81
C VAL A 256 20.31 2.39 5.02
N PHE A 257 19.89 3.55 5.52
CA PHE A 257 20.07 4.82 4.80
C PHE A 257 21.45 5.44 5.00
N THR A 258 22.23 4.99 5.98
CA THR A 258 23.62 5.44 6.21
C THR A 258 24.64 4.48 5.58
N ASN A 259 24.47 3.18 5.79
CA ASN A 259 25.42 2.14 5.42
C ASN A 259 25.01 1.36 4.16
N GLY A 260 23.85 1.68 3.60
CA GLY A 260 23.34 1.08 2.37
C GLY A 260 22.65 -0.28 2.56
N ARG A 261 22.24 -0.86 1.43
CA ARG A 261 21.50 -2.13 1.38
C ARG A 261 22.44 -3.33 1.47
N LYS A 262 21.93 -4.45 1.97
CA LYS A 262 22.65 -5.75 2.03
C LYS A 262 21.87 -6.87 1.35
N LEU A 263 20.55 -6.78 1.38
CA LEU A 263 19.59 -7.77 0.90
C LEU A 263 19.00 -7.39 -0.46
N VAL A 264 18.51 -6.15 -0.63
CA VAL A 264 17.80 -5.71 -1.84
C VAL A 264 18.77 -5.03 -2.79
N GLU A 265 19.10 -5.70 -3.89
CA GLU A 265 19.95 -5.16 -4.98
C GLU A 265 21.17 -4.35 -4.44
N PRO A 266 22.02 -4.94 -3.57
CA PRO A 266 23.07 -4.20 -2.88
C PRO A 266 24.14 -3.67 -3.84
N ASP A 267 24.37 -4.38 -4.95
CA ASP A 267 25.40 -4.06 -5.95
C ASP A 267 24.82 -3.39 -7.21
N ALA A 268 23.54 -3.00 -7.19
CA ALA A 268 22.93 -2.35 -8.34
C ALA A 268 23.41 -0.90 -8.47
N GLU A 269 23.68 -0.50 -9.71
CA GLU A 269 23.96 0.90 -10.03
C GLU A 269 22.81 1.81 -9.55
N PRO A 270 23.10 2.98 -8.94
CA PRO A 270 22.06 3.80 -8.32
C PRO A 270 20.90 4.18 -9.25
N THR A 271 21.18 4.42 -10.53
CA THR A 271 20.18 4.79 -11.55
C THR A 271 19.58 3.60 -12.28
N ALA A 272 20.01 2.36 -11.99
CA ALA A 272 19.43 1.18 -12.60
C ALA A 272 17.95 1.07 -12.24
N VAL A 273 17.15 0.50 -13.13
CA VAL A 273 15.72 0.24 -12.90
C VAL A 273 15.58 -0.83 -11.82
N PRO A 274 14.99 -0.53 -10.65
CA PRO A 274 14.84 -1.52 -9.60
C PRO A 274 13.88 -2.66 -9.98
N THR A 275 13.97 -3.77 -9.25
CA THR A 275 13.01 -4.87 -9.27
C THR A 275 12.28 -4.95 -7.93
N MET A 276 11.05 -5.49 -7.94
CA MET A 276 10.24 -5.56 -6.73
C MET A 276 10.45 -6.90 -6.02
N PRO A 277 10.94 -6.93 -4.76
CA PRO A 277 11.11 -8.20 -4.06
C PRO A 277 9.77 -8.89 -3.76
N LEU A 278 9.66 -10.19 -4.05
CA LEU A 278 8.50 -10.99 -3.67
C LEU A 278 8.27 -10.97 -2.15
N GLU A 279 9.36 -11.06 -1.38
CA GLU A 279 9.32 -11.03 0.09
C GLU A 279 8.75 -9.70 0.63
N PHE A 280 8.91 -8.60 -0.12
CA PHE A 280 8.25 -7.33 0.19
C PHE A 280 6.77 -7.37 -0.20
N SER A 281 6.44 -7.62 -1.47
CA SER A 281 5.07 -7.50 -1.99
C SER A 281 4.09 -8.57 -1.49
N VAL A 282 4.58 -9.77 -1.17
CA VAL A 282 3.73 -10.92 -0.78
C VAL A 282 3.73 -11.13 0.74
N ALA A 283 4.67 -10.51 1.47
CA ALA A 283 4.75 -10.64 2.93
C ALA A 283 4.97 -9.31 3.65
N ALA A 284 6.18 -8.74 3.62
CA ALA A 284 6.55 -7.68 4.56
C ALA A 284 5.65 -6.44 4.46
N PHE A 285 5.31 -6.00 3.25
CA PHE A 285 4.46 -4.81 3.06
C PHE A 285 2.95 -5.12 3.04
N ARG A 286 2.56 -6.39 3.25
CA ARG A 286 1.17 -6.76 3.58
C ARG A 286 0.82 -6.48 5.05
N LEU A 287 1.73 -5.84 5.80
CA LEU A 287 1.49 -5.35 7.15
C LEU A 287 0.24 -4.46 7.25
N GLY A 288 -0.06 -3.70 6.20
CA GLY A 288 -1.18 -2.74 6.20
C GLY A 288 -2.54 -3.40 6.47
N HIS A 289 -2.70 -4.69 6.15
CA HIS A 289 -3.93 -5.42 6.46
C HIS A 289 -4.20 -5.52 7.97
N SER A 290 -3.15 -5.62 8.80
CA SER A 290 -3.28 -5.64 10.27
C SER A 290 -3.66 -4.28 10.86
N MET A 291 -3.35 -3.19 10.13
CA MET A 291 -3.56 -1.81 10.59
C MET A 291 -4.99 -1.27 10.34
N ILE A 292 -5.78 -1.98 9.53
CA ILE A 292 -7.13 -1.55 9.13
C ILE A 292 -8.08 -1.58 10.33
N ARG A 293 -8.92 -0.54 10.46
CA ARG A 293 -10.01 -0.49 11.45
C ARG A 293 -11.32 -1.01 10.84
N ASP A 294 -12.19 -1.48 11.72
CA ASP A 294 -13.58 -1.84 11.38
C ASP A 294 -14.47 -0.61 11.15
N SER A 295 -14.13 0.52 11.77
CA SER A 295 -14.85 1.78 11.68
C SER A 295 -13.97 2.99 12.00
N TYR A 296 -14.40 4.13 11.47
CA TYR A 296 -13.71 5.41 11.54
C TYR A 296 -14.63 6.48 12.08
N ASN A 297 -14.09 7.27 13.01
CA ASN A 297 -14.62 8.56 13.39
C ASN A 297 -14.35 9.52 12.22
N TRP A 298 -15.22 9.50 11.22
CA TRP A 298 -14.88 9.97 9.88
C TRP A 298 -14.99 11.49 9.73
N ASN A 299 -16.12 12.05 10.13
CA ASN A 299 -16.39 13.49 10.13
C ASN A 299 -17.60 13.79 11.03
N ARG A 300 -18.10 15.03 11.04
CA ARG A 300 -19.24 15.41 11.90
C ARG A 300 -20.58 14.72 11.56
N ARG A 301 -20.74 14.18 10.34
CA ARG A 301 -21.93 13.43 9.93
C ARG A 301 -21.85 11.97 10.34
N PHE A 302 -20.64 11.45 10.44
CA PHE A 302 -20.35 10.07 10.79
C PHE A 302 -19.34 9.99 11.95
N PRO A 303 -19.68 10.52 13.15
CA PRO A 303 -18.79 10.51 14.29
C PRO A 303 -18.69 9.11 14.91
N GLY A 304 -17.67 8.89 15.74
CA GLY A 304 -17.50 7.63 16.47
C GLY A 304 -17.26 6.46 15.53
N THR A 305 -18.19 5.50 15.48
CA THR A 305 -18.11 4.32 14.59
C THR A 305 -18.95 4.49 13.32
N GLY A 306 -19.47 5.70 13.05
CA GLY A 306 -20.38 5.97 11.93
C GLY A 306 -19.78 5.74 10.54
N GLY A 307 -18.46 5.86 10.38
CA GLY A 307 -17.76 5.53 9.14
C GLY A 307 -17.29 4.08 9.12
N SER A 308 -18.19 3.12 8.96
CA SER A 308 -17.80 1.69 8.90
C SER A 308 -16.89 1.40 7.71
N LEU A 309 -16.02 0.37 7.81
CA LEU A 309 -15.14 -0.04 6.72
C LEU A 309 -15.93 -0.43 5.45
N PHE A 310 -17.13 -0.99 5.61
CA PHE A 310 -18.04 -1.25 4.50
C PHE A 310 -18.34 0.03 3.71
N TYR A 311 -18.68 1.12 4.40
CA TYR A 311 -18.91 2.41 3.73
C TYR A 311 -17.65 3.01 3.14
N MET A 312 -16.48 2.78 3.76
CA MET A 312 -15.21 3.20 3.14
C MET A 312 -14.99 2.49 1.79
N PHE A 313 -15.42 1.25 1.61
CA PHE A 313 -15.43 0.60 0.28
C PHE A 313 -16.52 1.15 -0.63
N ASP A 314 -17.77 1.22 -0.17
CA ASP A 314 -18.91 1.58 -1.02
C ASP A 314 -18.82 3.02 -1.56
N PHE A 315 -18.29 3.97 -0.78
CA PHE A 315 -18.11 5.36 -1.20
C PHE A 315 -16.81 5.62 -1.99
N SER A 316 -16.39 4.63 -2.77
CA SER A 316 -15.34 4.73 -3.79
C SER A 316 -15.88 4.28 -5.15
N GLY A 317 -15.22 4.64 -6.25
CA GLY A 317 -15.70 4.33 -7.60
C GLY A 317 -15.25 2.95 -8.12
N LEU A 318 -14.03 2.51 -7.79
CA LEU A 318 -13.51 1.20 -8.20
C LEU A 318 -13.97 0.09 -7.24
N GLY A 319 -13.78 0.28 -5.93
CA GLY A 319 -14.16 -0.74 -4.94
C GLY A 319 -15.63 -0.74 -4.55
N GLY A 320 -16.37 0.30 -4.95
CA GLY A 320 -17.75 0.51 -4.54
C GLY A 320 -18.64 1.10 -5.64
N THR A 321 -19.69 1.79 -5.19
CA THR A 321 -20.73 2.34 -6.06
C THR A 321 -20.90 3.85 -5.93
N LEU A 322 -20.08 4.52 -5.09
CA LEU A 322 -20.29 5.90 -4.63
C LEU A 322 -21.70 6.11 -4.03
N GLY A 323 -22.25 5.09 -3.37
CA GLY A 323 -23.65 5.09 -2.91
C GLY A 323 -24.66 5.19 -4.06
N GLY A 324 -24.37 4.54 -5.18
CA GLY A 324 -25.17 4.57 -6.41
C GLY A 324 -25.04 5.86 -7.24
N GLN A 325 -24.07 6.72 -6.96
CA GLN A 325 -23.87 8.00 -7.64
C GLN A 325 -22.72 7.95 -8.65
N LEU A 326 -22.59 9.02 -9.45
CA LEU A 326 -21.44 9.18 -10.36
C LEU A 326 -20.25 9.91 -9.72
N ARG A 327 -20.45 10.60 -8.60
CA ARG A 327 -19.42 11.36 -7.88
C ARG A 327 -19.66 11.23 -6.38
N LEU A 328 -18.62 11.48 -5.58
CA LEU A 328 -18.68 11.39 -4.14
C LEU A 328 -19.74 12.37 -3.57
N LEU A 329 -20.55 11.88 -2.64
CA LEU A 329 -21.50 12.71 -1.89
C LEU A 329 -20.75 13.57 -0.87
N SER A 330 -21.09 14.86 -0.81
CA SER A 330 -20.38 15.87 0.00
C SER A 330 -20.31 15.57 1.50
N ASN A 331 -21.29 14.85 2.06
CA ASN A 331 -21.28 14.46 3.48
C ASN A 331 -20.24 13.36 3.82
N TRP A 332 -19.67 12.69 2.81
CA TRP A 332 -18.65 11.66 2.97
C TRP A 332 -17.22 12.18 2.85
N LEU A 333 -17.01 13.50 2.83
CA LEU A 333 -15.66 14.07 2.82
C LEU A 333 -14.90 13.80 4.12
N ALA A 334 -13.60 13.55 4.00
CA ALA A 334 -12.72 13.36 5.14
C ALA A 334 -12.64 14.61 6.01
N ASP A 335 -12.65 14.45 7.34
CA ASP A 335 -12.05 15.41 8.26
C ASP A 335 -10.62 14.92 8.52
N TRP A 336 -9.63 15.49 7.83
CA TRP A 336 -8.25 15.00 7.87
C TRP A 336 -7.64 15.05 9.26
N ARG A 337 -8.13 15.95 10.12
CA ARG A 337 -7.72 16.08 11.52
C ARG A 337 -8.10 14.86 12.37
N ARG A 338 -9.02 14.02 11.88
CA ARG A 338 -9.39 12.74 12.51
C ARG A 338 -8.57 11.57 11.97
N MET A 339 -7.77 11.76 10.92
CA MET A 339 -6.94 10.71 10.33
C MET A 339 -5.46 10.87 10.67
N TYR A 340 -5.02 12.09 10.95
CA TYR A 340 -3.65 12.43 11.33
C TYR A 340 -3.65 13.27 12.60
N ASP A 341 -2.65 13.07 13.45
CA ASP A 341 -2.45 13.88 14.65
C ASP A 341 -1.70 15.18 14.29
N PHE A 342 -2.48 16.23 14.01
CA PHE A 342 -1.92 17.54 13.69
C PHE A 342 -1.19 18.19 14.87
N ALA A 343 -1.59 17.91 16.11
CA ALA A 343 -0.90 18.47 17.28
C ALA A 343 0.51 17.89 17.42
N ALA A 344 0.64 16.57 17.33
CA ALA A 344 1.94 15.90 17.29
C ALA A 344 2.76 16.34 16.05
N GLY A 345 2.07 16.58 14.93
CA GLY A 345 2.67 17.12 13.71
C GLY A 345 2.95 18.62 13.71
N GLY A 346 2.98 19.28 14.88
CA GLY A 346 3.39 20.69 15.04
C GLY A 346 2.35 21.74 14.69
N HIS A 347 1.09 21.35 14.52
CA HIS A 347 -0.06 22.21 14.23
C HIS A 347 -1.16 22.01 15.31
N PRO A 348 -0.91 22.33 16.59
CA PRO A 348 -1.86 22.09 17.68
C PRO A 348 -3.19 22.83 17.50
N GLU A 349 -3.20 23.95 16.78
CA GLU A 349 -4.41 24.69 16.40
C GLU A 349 -5.33 23.92 15.44
N LEU A 350 -4.82 22.87 14.78
CA LEU A 350 -5.55 21.98 13.89
C LEU A 350 -5.97 20.66 14.57
N THR A 351 -5.89 20.59 15.90
CA THR A 351 -6.44 19.46 16.67
C THR A 351 -7.91 19.23 16.31
N PRO A 352 -8.36 17.97 16.13
CA PRO A 352 -9.76 17.73 15.82
C PRO A 352 -10.68 18.16 16.96
N PRO A 353 -11.94 18.47 16.63
CA PRO A 353 -13.03 18.61 17.57
C PRO A 353 -13.04 17.57 18.67
N GLY A 354 -13.11 17.98 19.94
CA GLY A 354 -13.09 17.03 21.06
C GLY A 354 -11.71 16.44 21.39
N GLY A 355 -10.64 17.02 20.85
CA GLY A 355 -9.25 16.74 21.22
C GLY A 355 -8.61 15.57 20.47
N VAL A 356 -7.32 15.36 20.72
CA VAL A 356 -6.49 14.29 20.10
C VAL A 356 -7.08 12.88 20.25
N ALA A 357 -7.92 12.65 21.28
CA ALA A 357 -8.67 11.40 21.45
C ALA A 357 -9.69 11.11 20.33
N LYS A 358 -9.94 12.06 19.43
CA LYS A 358 -10.79 11.88 18.23
C LYS A 358 -9.99 11.50 16.98
N VAL A 359 -8.66 11.49 17.03
CA VAL A 359 -7.83 10.91 15.97
C VAL A 359 -8.05 9.41 15.95
N ASN A 360 -8.38 8.86 14.78
CA ASN A 360 -8.46 7.42 14.59
C ASN A 360 -7.06 6.83 14.70
N GLN A 361 -6.89 5.84 15.58
CA GLN A 361 -5.64 5.09 15.68
C GLN A 361 -5.74 3.80 14.85
N ALA A 362 -4.77 3.53 13.99
CA ALA A 362 -4.64 2.27 13.29
C ALA A 362 -4.71 1.09 14.28
N LYS A 363 -5.13 -0.06 13.79
CA LYS A 363 -4.90 -1.30 14.52
C LYS A 363 -3.39 -1.58 14.58
N ARG A 364 -2.97 -2.29 15.62
CA ARG A 364 -1.55 -2.62 15.83
C ARG A 364 -1.03 -3.48 14.69
N ILE A 365 0.23 -3.32 14.32
CA ILE A 365 0.90 -4.27 13.43
C ILE A 365 1.18 -5.56 14.23
N ASP A 366 0.25 -6.50 14.15
CA ASP A 366 0.38 -7.80 14.79
C ASP A 366 -0.26 -8.92 13.97
N THR A 367 -0.32 -10.13 14.53
CA THR A 367 -0.84 -11.30 13.81
C THR A 367 -2.37 -11.34 13.71
N LEU A 368 -3.09 -10.28 14.11
CA LEU A 368 -4.54 -10.20 14.03
C LEU A 368 -5.02 -9.25 12.92
N LEU A 369 -6.20 -9.55 12.38
CA LEU A 369 -6.94 -8.75 11.43
C LEU A 369 -8.34 -8.46 11.98
N THR A 370 -8.92 -7.32 11.63
CA THR A 370 -10.31 -7.01 12.00
C THR A 370 -11.32 -7.88 11.27
N ASP A 371 -12.45 -8.17 11.93
CA ASP A 371 -13.52 -9.04 11.44
C ASP A 371 -14.01 -8.76 10.01
N PRO A 372 -14.14 -7.50 9.53
CA PRO A 372 -14.52 -7.26 8.14
C PRO A 372 -13.58 -7.88 7.10
N LEU A 373 -12.33 -8.20 7.46
CA LEU A 373 -11.34 -8.86 6.59
C LEU A 373 -11.45 -10.39 6.62
N ARG A 374 -12.28 -10.94 7.52
CA ARG A 374 -12.65 -12.37 7.54
C ARG A 374 -13.60 -12.71 6.39
N ASN A 375 -14.53 -11.80 6.08
CA ASN A 375 -15.56 -11.97 5.07
C ASN A 375 -15.59 -10.74 4.16
N LEU A 376 -14.61 -10.66 3.27
CA LEU A 376 -14.49 -9.53 2.35
C LEU A 376 -15.72 -9.39 1.44
N PRO A 377 -16.21 -8.16 1.18
CA PRO A 377 -17.18 -7.94 0.13
C PRO A 377 -16.64 -8.45 -1.22
N PRO A 378 -17.49 -9.03 -2.08
CA PRO A 378 -17.03 -9.55 -3.37
C PRO A 378 -16.33 -8.47 -4.21
N GLY A 379 -15.25 -8.84 -4.90
CA GLY A 379 -14.45 -7.91 -5.71
C GLY A 379 -13.40 -7.09 -4.97
N THR A 380 -13.40 -7.05 -3.63
CA THR A 380 -12.42 -6.26 -2.86
C THR A 380 -11.05 -6.95 -2.76
N PHE A 381 -9.97 -6.15 -2.70
CA PHE A 381 -8.58 -6.61 -2.63
C PHE A 381 -8.19 -7.62 -3.73
N ASN A 382 -8.64 -7.42 -4.97
CA ASN A 382 -8.49 -8.39 -6.06
C ASN A 382 -9.15 -9.76 -5.77
N GLY A 383 -10.32 -9.75 -5.13
CA GLY A 383 -11.08 -10.96 -4.79
C GLY A 383 -12.06 -11.37 -5.91
N PRO A 384 -12.39 -12.66 -6.05
CA PRO A 384 -13.46 -13.06 -6.96
C PRO A 384 -14.79 -12.35 -6.67
N ALA A 385 -15.56 -12.06 -7.72
CA ALA A 385 -16.83 -11.34 -7.61
C ALA A 385 -18.00 -12.19 -7.07
N ASN A 386 -17.85 -13.53 -7.02
CA ASN A 386 -18.90 -14.47 -6.63
C ASN A 386 -18.36 -15.50 -5.63
N ILE A 387 -18.05 -15.06 -4.41
CA ILE A 387 -17.58 -15.95 -3.33
C ILE A 387 -18.70 -16.09 -2.28
N PRO A 388 -19.09 -17.31 -1.89
CA PRO A 388 -20.00 -17.51 -0.76
C PRO A 388 -19.44 -16.91 0.54
N PHE A 389 -20.30 -16.35 1.39
CA PHE A 389 -19.87 -15.65 2.62
C PHE A 389 -18.96 -16.49 3.55
N ASN A 390 -19.18 -17.80 3.63
CA ASN A 390 -18.40 -18.71 4.48
C ASN A 390 -17.23 -19.41 3.76
N ASP A 391 -16.93 -19.02 2.53
CA ASP A 391 -15.82 -19.58 1.77
C ASP A 391 -14.48 -19.04 2.31
N PRO A 392 -13.47 -19.90 2.56
CA PRO A 392 -12.13 -19.46 2.96
C PRO A 392 -11.49 -18.42 2.04
N ARG A 393 -11.89 -18.31 0.76
CA ARG A 393 -11.43 -17.26 -0.16
C ARG A 393 -11.98 -15.88 0.16
N ALA A 394 -12.99 -15.76 1.02
CA ALA A 394 -13.43 -14.47 1.55
C ALA A 394 -12.50 -13.96 2.68
N ASN A 395 -11.67 -14.85 3.26
CA ASN A 395 -10.72 -14.54 4.32
C ASN A 395 -9.39 -14.02 3.74
N LEU A 396 -9.05 -12.77 4.06
CA LEU A 396 -7.85 -12.11 3.55
C LEU A 396 -6.55 -12.81 3.98
N ALA A 397 -6.47 -13.28 5.24
CA ALA A 397 -5.30 -14.01 5.71
C ALA A 397 -5.09 -15.32 4.95
N PHE A 398 -6.18 -16.04 4.64
CA PHE A 398 -6.10 -17.26 3.85
C PHE A 398 -5.59 -16.99 2.44
N ARG A 399 -6.09 -15.93 1.78
CA ARG A 399 -5.63 -15.52 0.45
C ARG A 399 -4.15 -15.16 0.44
N ASN A 400 -3.70 -14.36 1.40
CA ASN A 400 -2.30 -13.95 1.52
C ASN A 400 -1.37 -15.13 1.77
N LEU A 401 -1.68 -15.97 2.77
CA LEU A 401 -0.87 -17.15 3.07
C LEU A 401 -0.83 -18.11 1.89
N THR A 402 -1.96 -18.31 1.18
CA THR A 402 -1.99 -19.19 0.01
C THR A 402 -1.14 -18.65 -1.14
N ARG A 403 -1.21 -17.34 -1.43
CA ARG A 403 -0.35 -16.70 -2.43
C ARG A 403 1.13 -16.89 -2.10
N ALA A 404 1.52 -16.70 -0.84
CA ALA A 404 2.91 -16.93 -0.40
C ALA A 404 3.38 -18.37 -0.65
N ARG A 405 2.49 -19.37 -0.47
CA ARG A 405 2.79 -20.77 -0.80
C ARG A 405 2.97 -20.99 -2.29
N MET A 406 2.09 -20.42 -3.12
CA MET A 406 2.12 -20.58 -4.58
C MET A 406 3.43 -20.05 -5.18
N VAL A 407 3.97 -18.96 -4.65
CA VAL A 407 5.26 -18.40 -5.10
C VAL A 407 6.48 -18.98 -4.36
N LYS A 408 6.28 -20.01 -3.52
CA LYS A 408 7.31 -20.62 -2.66
C LYS A 408 8.13 -19.57 -1.93
N LEU A 409 7.45 -18.63 -1.28
CA LEU A 409 8.10 -17.54 -0.56
C LEU A 409 8.97 -18.09 0.58
N ALA A 410 10.15 -17.51 0.81
CA ALA A 410 11.01 -17.88 1.92
C ALA A 410 10.23 -17.86 3.26
N THR A 411 10.61 -18.71 4.21
CA THR A 411 10.08 -18.65 5.58
C THR A 411 10.83 -17.60 6.40
N GLY A 412 10.25 -17.18 7.52
CA GLY A 412 10.93 -16.28 8.48
C GLY A 412 12.31 -16.79 8.89
N PRO A 413 12.44 -18.03 9.42
CA PRO A 413 13.74 -18.61 9.78
C PRO A 413 14.75 -18.68 8.63
N GLN A 414 14.30 -18.93 7.39
CA GLN A 414 15.18 -18.89 6.21
C GLN A 414 15.71 -17.48 5.94
N MET A 415 14.87 -16.45 6.11
CA MET A 415 15.28 -15.06 5.97
C MET A 415 16.23 -14.60 7.07
N VAL A 416 16.04 -15.05 8.32
CA VAL A 416 17.01 -14.82 9.41
C VAL A 416 18.38 -15.38 9.03
N THR A 417 18.42 -16.64 8.60
CA THR A 417 19.67 -17.29 8.16
C THR A 417 20.33 -16.50 7.02
N LYS A 418 19.53 -16.06 6.03
CA LYS A 418 20.02 -15.29 4.88
C LYS A 418 20.63 -13.95 5.31
N LEU A 419 19.97 -13.21 6.20
CA LEU A 419 20.43 -11.91 6.71
C LEU A 419 21.70 -12.05 7.55
N ASN A 420 21.74 -13.03 8.46
CA ASN A 420 22.94 -13.33 9.27
C ASN A 420 24.15 -13.66 8.38
N ASN A 421 23.95 -14.48 7.34
CA ASN A 421 25.01 -14.79 6.37
C ASN A 421 25.47 -13.58 5.54
N LYS A 422 24.65 -12.52 5.46
CA LYS A 422 24.98 -11.24 4.83
C LYS A 422 25.58 -10.22 5.80
N GLY A 423 25.88 -10.63 7.04
CA GLY A 423 26.45 -9.77 8.06
C GLY A 423 25.44 -8.84 8.73
N VAL A 424 24.13 -9.12 8.59
CA VAL A 424 23.06 -8.39 9.27
C VAL A 424 22.61 -9.24 10.46
N PRO A 425 23.03 -8.92 11.70
CA PRO A 425 22.73 -9.74 12.86
C PRO A 425 21.24 -9.65 13.22
N ILE A 426 20.52 -10.74 13.04
CA ILE A 426 19.11 -10.90 13.41
C ILE A 426 18.96 -12.08 14.38
N THR A 427 18.38 -11.80 15.53
CA THR A 427 17.96 -12.82 16.49
C THR A 427 16.67 -13.46 16.01
N ALA A 428 16.67 -14.78 15.81
CA ALA A 428 15.46 -15.51 15.46
C ALA A 428 14.45 -15.50 16.62
N LEU A 429 13.16 -15.33 16.30
CA LEU A 429 12.08 -15.63 17.22
C LEU A 429 12.19 -17.08 17.72
N THR A 430 12.10 -17.25 19.03
CA THR A 430 12.07 -18.57 19.68
C THR A 430 10.76 -19.31 19.38
N LYS A 431 10.75 -20.62 19.63
CA LYS A 431 9.54 -21.45 19.52
C LYS A 431 8.39 -20.88 20.37
N ALA A 432 8.67 -20.49 21.61
CA ALA A 432 7.68 -19.90 22.51
C ALA A 432 7.14 -18.57 21.95
N GLN A 433 8.03 -17.67 21.51
CA GLN A 433 7.62 -16.41 20.88
C GLN A 433 6.74 -16.59 19.63
N LEU A 434 6.99 -17.63 18.82
CA LEU A 434 6.18 -17.93 17.64
C LEU A 434 4.79 -18.51 17.95
N LEU A 435 4.67 -19.26 19.05
CA LEU A 435 3.42 -19.94 19.45
C LEU A 435 2.54 -19.07 20.35
N ASP A 436 3.16 -18.39 21.31
CA ASP A 436 2.48 -17.66 22.38
C ASP A 436 2.28 -16.19 22.00
N GLY A 437 3.32 -15.57 21.45
CA GLY A 437 3.40 -14.14 21.14
C GLY A 437 3.00 -13.21 22.29
N ASN A 438 2.34 -12.10 21.96
CA ASN A 438 1.94 -11.03 22.88
C ASN A 438 0.56 -10.44 22.49
N GLY A 439 -0.49 -11.23 22.70
CA GLY A 439 -1.87 -10.81 22.47
C GLY A 439 -2.33 -10.85 21.01
N GLY A 440 -1.59 -11.54 20.13
CA GLY A 440 -2.01 -11.80 18.75
C GLY A 440 -2.77 -13.11 18.55
N ALA A 441 -2.61 -13.70 17.36
CA ALA A 441 -3.26 -14.94 16.95
C ALA A 441 -2.93 -16.09 17.91
N ALA A 442 -3.97 -16.69 18.49
CA ALA A 442 -3.86 -17.80 19.42
C ALA A 442 -3.67 -19.14 18.68
N LEU A 443 -2.61 -19.88 19.04
CA LEU A 443 -2.22 -21.11 18.36
C LEU A 443 -2.35 -22.37 19.22
N ALA A 444 -3.01 -22.26 20.39
CA ALA A 444 -3.22 -23.37 21.32
C ALA A 444 -4.05 -24.53 20.73
N GLY A 445 -4.86 -24.27 19.70
CA GLY A 445 -5.63 -25.30 18.98
C GLY A 445 -4.83 -26.14 17.99
N LEU A 446 -3.52 -25.89 17.82
CA LEU A 446 -2.64 -26.70 16.99
C LEU A 446 -2.12 -27.92 17.76
N THR A 447 -1.99 -29.07 17.10
CA THR A 447 -1.32 -30.24 17.68
C THR A 447 0.19 -29.98 17.84
N ALA A 448 0.89 -30.75 18.68
CA ALA A 448 2.34 -30.61 18.85
C ALA A 448 3.10 -30.68 17.51
N THR A 449 2.76 -31.64 16.64
CA THR A 449 3.34 -31.74 15.29
C THR A 449 3.05 -30.51 14.43
N GLN A 450 1.86 -29.91 14.55
CA GLN A 450 1.51 -28.69 13.82
C GLN A 450 2.28 -27.47 14.35
N GLN A 451 2.50 -27.39 15.66
CA GLN A 451 3.31 -26.36 16.29
C GLN A 451 4.78 -26.47 15.89
N ASP A 452 5.33 -27.69 15.85
CA ASP A 452 6.70 -27.94 15.38
C ASP A 452 6.88 -27.55 13.91
N ALA A 453 5.91 -27.92 13.06
CA ALA A 453 5.92 -27.55 11.65
C ALA A 453 5.83 -26.03 11.45
N LEU A 454 4.93 -25.35 12.18
CA LEU A 454 4.76 -23.90 12.11
C LEU A 454 6.02 -23.17 12.57
N THR A 455 6.61 -23.58 13.68
CA THR A 455 7.78 -22.89 14.26
C THR A 455 9.04 -23.07 13.41
N THR A 456 9.17 -24.21 12.72
CA THR A 456 10.27 -24.48 11.79
C THR A 456 10.07 -23.78 10.44
N LYS A 457 8.82 -23.70 9.96
CA LYS A 457 8.47 -23.23 8.61
C LYS A 457 7.52 -22.03 8.63
N ALA A 458 7.71 -21.14 9.60
CA ALA A 458 6.82 -20.00 9.81
C ALA A 458 6.70 -19.16 8.52
N PRO A 459 5.49 -19.03 7.93
CA PRO A 459 5.29 -18.22 6.74
C PRO A 459 5.78 -16.80 6.99
N LEU A 460 6.52 -16.22 6.04
CA LEU A 460 7.19 -14.93 6.25
C LEU A 460 6.23 -13.84 6.70
N TRP A 461 5.04 -13.73 6.10
CA TRP A 461 4.06 -12.72 6.51
C TRP A 461 3.62 -12.88 7.98
N PHE A 462 3.36 -14.11 8.43
CA PHE A 462 3.06 -14.35 9.84
C PHE A 462 4.27 -14.04 10.74
N TYR A 463 5.48 -14.40 10.30
CA TYR A 463 6.70 -14.17 11.06
C TYR A 463 6.97 -12.68 11.29
N VAL A 464 6.88 -11.84 10.25
CA VAL A 464 7.11 -10.39 10.38
C VAL A 464 6.04 -9.70 11.22
N LEU A 465 4.79 -10.18 11.14
CA LEU A 465 3.72 -9.68 12.01
C LEU A 465 3.93 -10.10 13.47
N ARG A 466 4.39 -11.34 13.71
CA ARG A 466 4.72 -11.81 15.06
C ARG A 466 5.93 -11.08 15.63
N GLU A 467 6.91 -10.77 14.80
CA GLU A 467 8.06 -9.93 15.15
C GLU A 467 7.59 -8.54 15.60
N ALA A 468 6.70 -7.88 14.85
CA ALA A 468 6.15 -6.59 15.27
C ALA A 468 5.27 -6.67 16.51
N GLU A 469 4.45 -7.71 16.64
CA GLU A 469 3.62 -7.95 17.83
C GLU A 469 4.44 -8.02 19.12
N LEU A 470 5.64 -8.60 19.05
CA LEU A 470 6.58 -8.71 20.16
C LEU A 470 7.39 -7.42 20.41
N ASN A 471 7.25 -6.43 19.53
CA ASN A 471 7.94 -5.13 19.57
C ASN A 471 6.93 -3.98 19.42
N ASP A 472 5.82 -4.07 20.15
CA ASP A 472 4.80 -3.00 20.27
C ASP A 472 4.22 -2.49 18.94
N GLY A 473 4.15 -3.34 17.93
CA GLY A 473 3.60 -2.99 16.63
C GLY A 473 4.59 -2.32 15.68
N VAL A 474 5.90 -2.43 15.95
CA VAL A 474 6.97 -1.89 15.09
C VAL A 474 7.72 -3.05 14.43
N LEU A 475 7.89 -3.01 13.10
CA LEU A 475 8.74 -3.98 12.41
C LEU A 475 10.18 -3.83 12.92
N THR A 476 10.76 -4.94 13.37
CA THR A 476 12.18 -5.08 13.69
C THR A 476 12.81 -6.11 12.76
N GLY A 477 14.03 -6.58 13.04
CA GLY A 477 14.61 -7.79 12.46
C GLY A 477 14.36 -8.01 10.96
N VAL A 478 13.69 -9.12 10.61
CA VAL A 478 13.48 -9.51 9.20
C VAL A 478 12.55 -8.54 8.47
N GLY A 479 11.40 -8.20 9.07
CA GLY A 479 10.40 -7.33 8.44
C GLY A 479 10.96 -5.94 8.17
N ALA A 480 11.67 -5.37 9.16
CA ALA A 480 12.32 -4.08 9.07
C ALA A 480 13.32 -4.01 7.91
N ARG A 481 14.20 -5.01 7.79
CA ARG A 481 15.22 -5.03 6.73
C ARG A 481 14.61 -5.11 5.34
N ILE A 482 13.58 -5.95 5.15
CA ILE A 482 12.91 -6.06 3.86
C ILE A 482 12.26 -4.74 3.47
N VAL A 483 11.52 -4.10 4.39
CA VAL A 483 10.82 -2.85 4.11
C VAL A 483 11.80 -1.70 3.90
N ALA A 484 12.74 -1.48 4.82
CA ALA A 484 13.68 -0.37 4.77
C ALA A 484 14.55 -0.42 3.50
N GLU A 485 15.11 -1.58 3.16
CA GLU A 485 15.98 -1.71 1.99
C GLU A 485 15.22 -1.60 0.67
N THR A 486 13.96 -2.05 0.61
CA THR A 486 13.11 -1.88 -0.58
C THR A 486 12.77 -0.40 -0.81
N PHE A 487 12.38 0.32 0.24
CA PHE A 487 12.13 1.77 0.16
C PHE A 487 13.40 2.52 -0.26
N HIS A 488 14.54 2.22 0.38
CA HIS A 488 15.82 2.81 0.01
C HIS A 488 16.13 2.58 -1.48
N ARG A 489 15.97 1.34 -1.98
CA ARG A 489 16.23 1.01 -3.38
C ARG A 489 15.28 1.74 -4.34
N ALA A 490 14.00 1.81 -4.01
CA ALA A 490 12.99 2.48 -4.82
C ALA A 490 13.21 4.00 -4.88
N MET A 491 13.66 4.61 -3.77
CA MET A 491 14.05 6.03 -3.74
C MET A 491 15.35 6.29 -4.51
N GLU A 492 16.35 5.41 -4.42
CA GLU A 492 17.62 5.57 -5.14
C GLU A 492 17.40 5.49 -6.67
N GLY A 493 16.64 4.49 -7.11
CA GLY A 493 16.31 4.24 -8.52
C GLY A 493 15.28 5.20 -9.12
N SER A 494 14.67 6.05 -8.30
CA SER A 494 13.72 7.08 -8.74
C SER A 494 14.42 8.17 -9.57
N ASN A 495 13.67 8.76 -10.50
CA ASN A 495 14.13 9.86 -11.35
C ASN A 495 14.56 11.08 -10.51
N PHE A 496 13.84 11.37 -9.42
CA PHE A 496 14.16 12.41 -8.45
C PHE A 496 14.36 11.79 -7.08
N SER A 497 15.60 11.73 -6.60
CA SER A 497 15.95 10.91 -5.44
C SER A 497 16.52 11.75 -4.30
N ILE A 498 15.95 11.63 -3.10
CA ILE A 498 16.56 12.17 -1.87
C ILE A 498 17.78 11.35 -1.41
N VAL A 499 17.85 10.08 -1.77
CA VAL A 499 19.00 9.20 -1.47
C VAL A 499 20.22 9.63 -2.27
N ARG A 500 20.03 9.98 -3.56
CA ARG A 500 21.13 10.48 -4.40
C ARG A 500 21.38 11.98 -4.24
N ASN A 501 20.38 12.76 -3.82
CA ASN A 501 20.53 14.18 -3.53
C ASN A 501 20.53 14.42 -2.01
N THR A 502 21.66 14.15 -1.39
CA THR A 502 21.86 14.25 0.07
C THR A 502 21.76 15.68 0.62
N ASN A 503 21.79 16.70 -0.24
CA ASN A 503 21.65 18.11 0.14
C ASN A 503 20.19 18.60 0.10
N PHE A 504 19.24 17.75 -0.27
CA PHE A 504 17.84 18.13 -0.24
C PHE A 504 17.37 18.32 1.20
N ALA A 505 16.73 19.45 1.46
CA ALA A 505 15.93 19.69 2.65
C ALA A 505 14.52 20.12 2.19
N PRO A 506 13.46 19.71 2.89
CA PRO A 506 12.11 20.09 2.52
C PRO A 506 11.94 21.61 2.67
N SER A 507 11.28 22.23 1.71
CA SER A 507 11.01 23.67 1.68
C SER A 507 9.54 24.02 1.91
N LEU A 508 8.66 23.00 1.98
CA LEU A 508 7.21 23.15 2.10
C LEU A 508 6.68 22.75 3.49
N GLY A 509 7.58 22.60 4.47
CA GLY A 509 7.26 22.17 5.83
C GLY A 509 7.73 23.15 6.91
N ARG A 510 8.00 22.62 8.10
CA ARG A 510 8.41 23.38 9.29
C ARG A 510 9.93 23.27 9.47
N GLY A 511 10.67 24.19 8.85
CA GLY A 511 12.13 24.09 8.79
C GLY A 511 12.55 22.86 8.00
N ASN A 512 13.36 21.98 8.61
CA ASN A 512 13.77 20.71 7.98
C ASN A 512 12.79 19.55 8.21
N THR A 513 11.63 19.79 8.82
CA THR A 513 10.59 18.79 9.03
C THR A 513 9.53 18.91 7.95
N PHE A 514 9.11 17.79 7.37
CA PHE A 514 7.97 17.71 6.46
C PHE A 514 7.27 16.37 6.63
N GLU A 515 6.08 16.44 7.22
CA GLU A 515 5.23 15.31 7.59
C GLU A 515 3.92 15.34 6.78
N MET A 516 3.10 14.29 6.92
CA MET A 516 1.80 14.22 6.24
C MET A 516 0.85 15.36 6.62
N THR A 517 0.97 15.88 7.85
CA THR A 517 0.23 17.06 8.32
C THR A 517 0.61 18.32 7.54
N ASP A 518 1.90 18.53 7.26
CA ASP A 518 2.40 19.65 6.45
C ASP A 518 1.93 19.54 4.99
N LEU A 519 2.01 18.33 4.42
CA LEU A 519 1.52 18.06 3.06
C LEU A 519 0.04 18.40 2.93
N LEU A 520 -0.79 17.92 3.87
CA LEU A 520 -2.22 18.18 3.89
C LEU A 520 -2.52 19.66 4.09
N LEU A 521 -1.84 20.32 5.03
CA LEU A 521 -2.03 21.76 5.24
C LEU A 521 -1.67 22.55 3.98
N HIS A 522 -0.58 22.19 3.30
CA HIS A 522 -0.21 22.83 2.04
C HIS A 522 -1.27 22.57 0.94
N ALA A 523 -1.76 21.34 0.81
CA ALA A 523 -2.76 20.96 -0.20
C ALA A 523 -4.16 21.60 0.00
N PHE A 524 -4.53 21.87 1.25
CA PHE A 524 -5.85 22.37 1.62
C PHE A 524 -5.87 23.83 2.09
N GLY A 525 -4.71 24.40 2.40
CA GLY A 525 -4.49 25.80 2.75
C GLY A 525 -4.83 26.15 4.20
N ASP A 526 -5.98 25.70 4.71
CA ASP A 526 -6.45 26.05 6.05
C ASP A 526 -7.30 24.95 6.70
N ALA A 527 -7.76 25.22 7.94
CA ALA A 527 -8.64 24.32 8.69
C ALA A 527 -9.98 24.03 7.98
N LYS A 528 -10.51 24.97 7.17
CA LYS A 528 -11.76 24.78 6.42
C LYS A 528 -11.55 23.85 5.24
N GLY A 529 -10.37 23.87 4.61
CA GLY A 529 -9.99 22.91 3.60
C GLY A 529 -9.79 21.51 4.17
N LEU A 530 -9.15 21.39 5.34
CA LEU A 530 -8.91 20.11 6.02
C LEU A 530 -10.18 19.45 6.58
N ASN A 531 -11.16 20.27 6.96
CA ASN A 531 -12.51 19.84 7.35
C ASN A 531 -13.57 20.62 6.56
N PRO A 532 -13.88 20.19 5.32
CA PRO A 532 -14.78 20.91 4.43
C PRO A 532 -16.24 20.93 4.91
N LEU A 533 -16.60 20.03 5.82
CA LEU A 533 -17.94 19.98 6.42
C LEU A 533 -18.08 20.87 7.65
N GLY A 534 -16.99 21.40 8.20
CA GLY A 534 -16.98 22.18 9.42
C GLY A 534 -17.41 21.37 10.65
N GLY A 535 -17.87 22.08 11.68
CA GLY A 535 -18.13 21.53 13.01
C GLY A 535 -17.01 21.94 13.98
N ALA A 536 -17.43 22.35 15.19
CA ALA A 536 -16.55 22.56 16.34
C ALA A 536 -15.77 21.29 16.63
#